data_AF-A0AAD4EPV3-F1
#
_entry.id   AF-A0AAD4EPV3-F1
#
_cell.length_a   1.000
_cell.length_b   1.000
_cell.length_c   1.000
_cell.angle_alpha   90.00
_cell.angle_beta   90.00
_cell.angle_gamma   90.00
#
_symmetry.space_group_name_H-M   'P 1'
#
loop_
_entity.id
_entity.type
_entity.pdbx_description
1 polymer ?
#
loop_
_entity_poly.entity_id
_entity_poly.type
_entity_poly.pdbx_seq_one_letter_code
_entity_poly.pdbx_strand_id
1 'polypeptide(L)'
;MQQSPQSFEHQEGKAPEKIPPLSNIAPSIFVPIQDDFLGSEPPRDRVERLKRILQSIDYMRSGVKENLMYMFEREKRRIVLEATEMEQAQGTPKLKPDLSPREVDDIIANMEAPAAPGMDYDIRTIPATTPTVPPNASLRDRTVIELLAVVENGLKDIQGYDEHMTSPSWGINHREEAHNANADMAV
;
A
#
# COMPACT_ATOMS: atom_id res chain seq x y z
N MET A 1 50.38 -16.97 11.36
CA MET A 1 49.30 -16.82 10.35
C MET A 1 47.98 -16.76 11.14
N GLN A 2 47.58 -15.66 11.77
CA GLN A 2 46.94 -14.45 11.21
C GLN A 2 45.90 -14.77 10.12
N GLN A 3 44.62 -14.74 10.50
CA GLN A 3 43.51 -14.31 9.64
C GLN A 3 42.62 -13.39 10.48
N SER A 4 42.66 -12.10 10.15
CA SER A 4 41.79 -11.06 10.70
C SER A 4 40.37 -11.21 10.12
N PRO A 5 39.32 -10.83 10.86
CA PRO A 5 37.96 -10.82 10.32
C PRO A 5 37.83 -9.75 9.24
N GLN A 6 37.28 -10.13 8.08
CA GLN A 6 36.96 -9.21 7.00
C GLN A 6 35.84 -8.26 7.45
N SER A 7 36.19 -7.00 7.65
CA SER A 7 35.25 -5.90 7.78
C SER A 7 34.45 -5.78 6.48
N PHE A 8 33.12 -5.81 6.57
CA PHE A 8 32.26 -5.40 5.46
C PHE A 8 32.42 -3.89 5.25
N GLU A 9 33.30 -3.51 4.33
CA GLU A 9 33.39 -2.13 3.85
C GLU A 9 32.02 -1.71 3.31
N HIS A 10 31.44 -0.70 3.95
CA HIS A 10 30.35 0.06 3.35
C HIS A 10 30.91 0.75 2.11
N GLN A 11 30.50 0.31 0.92
CA GLN A 11 30.77 1.04 -0.32
C GLN A 11 30.01 2.37 -0.29
N GLU A 12 30.69 3.42 0.18
CA GLU A 12 30.35 4.80 -0.14
C GLU A 12 30.53 5.02 -1.65
N GLY A 13 29.46 5.39 -2.35
CA GLY A 13 29.54 5.81 -3.77
C GLY A 13 28.49 5.25 -4.73
N LYS A 14 27.43 4.55 -4.27
CA LYS A 14 26.31 4.24 -5.16
C LYS A 14 25.51 5.53 -5.37
N ALA A 15 25.43 6.02 -6.62
CA ALA A 15 24.46 7.04 -7.02
C ALA A 15 23.08 6.69 -6.41
N PRO A 16 22.26 7.68 -5.99
CA PRO A 16 21.01 7.40 -5.29
C PRO A 16 20.20 6.41 -6.14
N GLU A 17 20.05 5.19 -5.62
CA GLU A 17 19.41 4.12 -6.36
C GLU A 17 17.94 4.48 -6.51
N LYS A 18 17.56 4.91 -7.71
CA LYS A 18 16.19 5.34 -8.00
C LYS A 18 15.26 4.16 -7.76
N ILE A 19 14.36 4.31 -6.80
CA ILE A 19 13.37 3.28 -6.45
C ILE A 19 12.47 3.08 -7.67
N PRO A 20 12.41 1.88 -8.28
CA PRO A 20 11.52 1.63 -9.41
C PRO A 20 10.06 1.66 -8.95
N PRO A 21 9.14 2.10 -9.82
CA PRO A 21 7.72 2.24 -9.49
C PRO A 21 7.07 0.89 -9.15
N LEU A 22 6.11 0.94 -8.25
CA LEU A 22 5.29 -0.21 -7.89
C LEU A 22 4.32 -0.55 -9.04
N SER A 23 4.65 -1.59 -9.81
CA SER A 23 3.80 -2.08 -10.91
C SER A 23 2.82 -3.18 -10.50
N ASN A 24 3.17 -3.99 -9.49
CA ASN A 24 2.41 -5.15 -9.06
C ASN A 24 2.67 -5.46 -7.59
N ILE A 25 1.63 -5.85 -6.86
CA ILE A 25 1.68 -6.27 -5.45
C ILE A 25 1.84 -7.77 -5.26
N ALA A 26 1.81 -8.59 -6.31
CA ALA A 26 1.94 -10.05 -6.22
C ALA A 26 3.16 -10.53 -5.40
N PRO A 27 4.33 -9.84 -5.39
CA PRO A 27 5.45 -10.24 -4.55
C PRO A 27 5.14 -10.27 -3.04
N SER A 28 4.08 -9.60 -2.59
CA SER A 28 3.68 -9.57 -1.18
C SER A 28 3.28 -10.94 -0.62
N ILE A 29 2.88 -11.89 -1.47
CA ILE A 29 2.48 -13.24 -1.06
C ILE A 29 3.64 -14.09 -0.52
N PHE A 30 4.88 -13.71 -0.85
CA PHE A 30 6.07 -14.47 -0.47
C PHE A 30 6.52 -14.07 0.93
N VAL A 31 6.09 -14.85 1.91
CA VAL A 31 6.50 -14.70 3.31
C VAL A 31 7.67 -15.65 3.58
N PRO A 32 8.83 -15.16 4.07
CA PRO A 32 9.94 -16.02 4.45
C PRO A 32 9.51 -17.01 5.54
N ILE A 33 9.91 -18.27 5.40
CA ILE A 33 9.64 -19.29 6.41
C ILE A 33 10.72 -19.19 7.49
N GLN A 34 10.32 -19.13 8.76
CA GLN A 34 11.23 -19.04 9.90
C GLN A 34 11.57 -20.43 10.49
N ASP A 35 10.75 -21.44 10.20
CA ASP A 35 10.94 -22.79 10.71
C ASP A 35 12.08 -23.52 9.98
N ASP A 36 12.99 -24.10 10.75
CA ASP A 36 13.99 -25.01 10.23
C ASP A 36 13.36 -26.40 9.96
N PHE A 37 13.18 -26.72 8.68
CA PHE A 37 12.62 -27.99 8.23
C PHE A 37 13.51 -29.19 8.57
N LEU A 38 14.80 -28.98 8.83
CA LEU A 38 15.75 -30.07 9.03
C LEU A 38 15.71 -30.65 10.46
N GLY A 39 15.09 -29.95 11.41
CA GLY A 39 15.00 -30.37 12.82
C GLY A 39 13.59 -30.56 13.37
N SER A 40 12.54 -30.32 12.58
CA SER A 40 11.19 -30.31 13.11
C SER A 40 10.59 -31.71 13.23
N GLU A 41 10.10 -32.08 14.42
CA GLU A 41 9.37 -33.34 14.60
C GLU A 41 8.03 -33.32 13.82
N PRO A 42 7.66 -34.44 13.17
CA PRO A 42 6.37 -34.57 12.51
C PRO A 42 5.22 -34.55 13.54
N PRO A 43 4.05 -34.01 13.19
CA PRO A 43 2.89 -34.00 14.08
C PRO A 43 2.49 -35.43 14.47
N ARG A 44 2.32 -35.67 15.77
CA ARG A 44 1.99 -36.99 16.31
C ARG A 44 0.52 -37.32 16.13
N ASP A 45 -0.34 -36.31 16.24
CA ASP A 45 -1.80 -36.45 16.17
C ASP A 45 -2.45 -35.56 15.11
N ARG A 46 -3.66 -35.95 14.67
CA ARG A 46 -4.49 -35.13 13.76
C ARG A 46 -4.75 -33.73 14.31
N VAL A 47 -4.99 -33.61 15.61
CA VAL A 47 -5.26 -32.33 16.27
C VAL A 47 -4.02 -31.44 16.24
N GLU A 48 -2.84 -32.01 16.50
CA GLU A 48 -1.57 -31.29 16.44
C GLU A 48 -1.27 -30.81 15.01
N ARG A 49 -1.52 -31.68 14.02
CA ARG A 49 -1.41 -31.31 12.61
C ARG A 49 -2.31 -30.13 12.24
N LEU A 50 -3.58 -30.16 12.67
CA LEU A 50 -4.53 -29.08 12.40
C LEU A 50 -4.12 -27.77 13.07
N LYS A 51 -3.62 -27.83 14.32
CA LYS A 51 -3.10 -26.65 15.03
C LYS A 51 -1.92 -26.04 14.28
N ARG A 52 -0.99 -26.87 13.81
CA ARG A 52 0.19 -26.40 13.06
C ARG A 52 -0.19 -25.76 11.73
N ILE A 53 -1.14 -26.36 11.00
CA ILE A 53 -1.67 -25.78 9.76
C ILE A 53 -2.31 -24.41 10.04
N LEU A 54 -3.15 -24.30 11.09
CA LEU A 54 -3.77 -23.03 11.45
C LEU A 54 -2.72 -21.95 11.77
N GLN A 55 -1.71 -22.31 12.56
CA GLN A 55 -0.60 -21.42 12.90
C GLN A 55 0.17 -20.96 11.65
N SER A 56 0.46 -21.86 10.71
CA SER A 56 1.10 -21.49 9.44
C SER A 56 0.25 -20.54 8.62
N ILE A 57 -1.08 -20.74 8.57
CA ILE A 57 -1.99 -19.84 7.87
C ILE A 57 -2.01 -18.46 8.52
N ASP A 58 -2.11 -18.38 9.84
CA ASP A 58 -2.10 -17.11 10.57
C ASP A 58 -0.78 -16.37 10.38
N TYR A 59 0.35 -17.10 10.41
CA TYR A 59 1.68 -16.56 10.12
C TYR A 59 1.79 -16.00 8.69
N MET A 60 1.34 -16.75 7.69
CA MET A 60 1.31 -16.27 6.31
C MET A 60 0.41 -15.04 6.18
N ARG A 61 -0.76 -15.05 6.84
CA ARG A 61 -1.69 -13.91 6.82
C ARG A 61 -1.05 -12.64 7.35
N SER A 62 -0.38 -12.69 8.50
CA SER A 62 0.33 -11.52 9.03
C SER A 62 1.47 -11.10 8.13
N GLY A 63 2.27 -12.05 7.61
CA GLY A 63 3.41 -11.75 6.74
C GLY A 63 3.01 -11.08 5.42
N VAL A 64 1.93 -11.52 4.79
CA VAL A 64 1.43 -10.88 3.54
C VAL A 64 1.00 -9.44 3.80
N LYS A 65 0.33 -9.17 4.93
CA LYS A 65 -0.05 -7.79 5.31
C LYS A 65 1.17 -6.90 5.53
N GLU A 66 2.17 -7.39 6.25
CA GLU A 66 3.42 -6.66 6.49
C GLU A 66 4.14 -6.36 5.17
N ASN A 67 4.20 -7.34 4.26
CA ASN A 67 4.80 -7.17 2.94
C ASN A 67 4.03 -6.15 2.09
N LEU A 68 2.70 -6.18 2.09
CA LEU A 68 1.87 -5.18 1.40
C LEU A 68 2.19 -3.77 1.92
N MET A 69 2.19 -3.59 3.25
CA MET A 69 2.52 -2.30 3.88
C MET A 69 3.92 -1.84 3.49
N TYR A 70 4.91 -2.73 3.49
CA TYR A 70 6.27 -2.42 3.06
C TYR A 70 6.32 -1.93 1.61
N MET A 71 5.58 -2.56 0.69
CA MET A 71 5.55 -2.17 -0.73
C MET A 71 4.93 -0.77 -0.91
N PHE A 72 3.83 -0.46 -0.21
CA PHE A 72 3.21 0.87 -0.27
C PHE A 72 4.06 1.95 0.41
N GLU A 73 4.75 1.64 1.51
CA GLU A 73 5.70 2.57 2.12
C GLU A 73 6.86 2.90 1.19
N ARG A 74 7.38 1.89 0.48
CA ARG A 74 8.44 2.07 -0.50
C ARG A 74 7.97 2.94 -1.66
N GLU A 75 6.74 2.77 -2.12
CA GLU A 75 6.15 3.60 -3.17
C GLU A 75 5.94 5.05 -2.70
N LYS A 76 5.46 5.26 -1.47
CA LYS A 76 5.40 6.59 -0.84
C LYS A 76 6.77 7.26 -0.84
N ARG A 77 7.84 6.53 -0.46
CA ARG A 77 9.21 7.06 -0.47
C ARG A 77 9.66 7.44 -1.88
N ARG A 78 9.34 6.63 -2.90
CA ARG A 78 9.63 6.96 -4.31
C ARG A 78 8.98 8.29 -4.70
N ILE A 79 7.68 8.45 -4.46
CA ILE A 79 6.92 9.65 -4.85
C ILE A 79 7.50 10.89 -4.18
N VAL A 80 7.81 10.80 -2.88
CA VAL A 80 8.39 11.92 -2.14
C VAL A 80 9.78 12.28 -2.67
N LEU A 81 10.63 11.28 -2.93
CA LEU A 81 11.96 11.52 -3.50
C LEU A 81 11.87 12.20 -4.87
N GLU A 82 11.04 11.67 -5.76
CA GLU A 82 10.83 12.23 -7.09
C GLU A 82 10.26 13.66 -7.03
N ALA A 83 9.31 13.93 -6.12
CA ALA A 83 8.81 15.26 -5.86
C ALA A 83 9.93 16.22 -5.42
N THR A 84 10.78 15.79 -4.49
CA THR A 84 11.89 16.62 -4.00
C THR A 84 12.93 16.90 -5.08
N GLU A 85 13.25 15.91 -5.93
CA GLU A 85 14.14 16.10 -7.08
C GLU A 85 13.56 17.11 -8.08
N MET A 86 12.25 17.02 -8.36
CA MET A 86 11.57 17.95 -9.26
C MET A 86 11.46 19.36 -8.67
N GLU A 87 11.21 19.51 -7.36
CA GLU A 87 11.22 20.81 -6.69
C GLU A 87 12.62 21.46 -6.75
N GLN A 88 13.68 20.67 -6.52
CA GLN A 88 15.06 21.16 -6.64
C GLN A 88 15.39 21.59 -8.07
N ALA A 89 14.90 20.85 -9.08
CA ALA A 89 15.12 21.19 -10.49
C ALA A 89 14.33 22.43 -10.94
N GLN A 90 13.12 22.67 -10.41
CA GLN A 90 12.30 23.84 -10.73
C GLN A 90 12.75 25.12 -10.00
N GLY A 91 13.60 25.00 -8.99
CA GLY A 91 14.11 26.13 -8.21
C GLY A 91 13.10 26.66 -7.19
N THR A 92 13.42 27.80 -6.57
CA THR A 92 12.58 28.38 -5.51
C THR A 92 11.16 28.64 -6.05
N PRO A 93 10.11 28.17 -5.35
CA PRO A 93 8.74 28.40 -5.80
C PRO A 93 8.51 29.90 -5.95
N LYS A 94 8.11 30.32 -7.16
CA LYS A 94 7.65 31.69 -7.38
C LYS A 94 6.45 31.88 -6.44
N LEU A 95 6.60 32.76 -5.45
CA LEU A 95 5.45 33.18 -4.64
C LEU A 95 4.35 33.61 -5.61
N LYS A 96 3.16 33.02 -5.45
CA LYS A 96 1.99 33.51 -6.19
C LYS A 96 1.90 35.02 -5.88
N PRO A 97 1.70 35.87 -6.90
CA PRO A 97 1.50 37.29 -6.66
C PRO A 97 0.32 37.45 -5.70
N ASP A 98 0.39 38.46 -4.84
CA ASP A 98 -0.75 38.86 -4.00
C ASP A 98 -2.00 39.04 -4.87
N LEU A 99 -3.17 38.76 -4.28
CA LEU A 99 -4.45 38.98 -4.94
C LEU A 99 -4.50 40.41 -5.47
N SER A 100 -4.91 40.57 -6.72
CA SER A 100 -5.14 41.89 -7.27
C SER A 100 -6.29 42.59 -6.51
N PRO A 101 -6.28 43.92 -6.38
CA PRO A 101 -7.37 44.64 -5.70
C PRO A 101 -8.76 44.28 -6.24
N ARG A 102 -8.86 44.02 -7.54
CA ARG A 102 -10.11 43.58 -8.19
C ARG A 102 -10.57 42.20 -7.74
N GLU A 103 -9.65 41.24 -7.58
CA GLU A 103 -10.01 39.90 -7.08
C GLU A 103 -10.48 39.98 -5.62
N VAL A 104 -9.89 40.87 -4.83
CA VAL A 104 -10.35 41.13 -3.45
C VAL A 104 -11.78 41.67 -3.45
N ASP A 105 -12.07 42.65 -4.30
CA ASP A 105 -13.42 43.21 -4.44
C ASP A 105 -14.43 42.15 -4.90
N ASP A 106 -14.06 41.28 -5.85
CA ASP A 106 -14.93 40.19 -6.33
C ASP A 106 -15.20 39.15 -5.23
N ILE A 107 -14.21 38.85 -4.38
CA ILE A 107 -14.39 37.96 -3.23
C ILE A 107 -15.34 38.58 -2.20
N ILE A 108 -15.14 39.87 -1.85
CA ILE A 108 -15.99 40.59 -0.91
C ILE A 108 -17.43 40.63 -1.43
N ALA A 109 -17.63 40.97 -2.70
CA ALA A 109 -18.95 41.02 -3.32
C ALA A 109 -19.66 39.66 -3.28
N ASN A 110 -18.94 38.55 -3.49
CA ASN A 110 -19.51 37.21 -3.38
C ASN A 110 -19.83 36.81 -1.93
N MET A 111 -19.06 37.29 -0.94
CA MET A 111 -19.36 37.07 0.47
C MET A 111 -20.57 37.85 0.96
N GLU A 112 -20.81 39.04 0.41
CA GLU A 112 -21.97 39.87 0.72
C GLU A 112 -23.23 39.48 -0.08
N ALA A 113 -23.09 38.60 -1.07
CA ALA A 113 -24.20 38.18 -1.91
C ALA A 113 -25.24 37.41 -1.08
N PRO A 114 -26.55 37.75 -1.21
CA PRO A 114 -27.60 37.02 -0.54
C PRO A 114 -27.64 35.55 -1.01
N ALA A 115 -27.97 34.65 -0.09
CA ALA A 115 -28.14 33.24 -0.40
C ALA A 115 -29.14 33.05 -1.55
N ALA A 116 -28.77 32.26 -2.55
CA ALA A 116 -29.62 32.00 -3.69
C ALA A 116 -30.89 31.25 -3.21
N PRO A 117 -32.09 31.73 -3.55
CA PRO A 117 -33.33 31.12 -3.06
C PRO A 117 -33.44 29.68 -3.54
N GLY A 118 -33.62 28.76 -2.60
CA GLY A 118 -33.78 27.32 -2.86
C GLY A 118 -32.48 26.51 -2.94
N MET A 119 -31.31 27.13 -2.73
CA MET A 119 -30.04 26.40 -2.63
C MET A 119 -29.80 25.98 -1.18
N ASP A 120 -29.60 24.67 -0.96
CA ASP A 120 -29.15 24.12 0.31
C ASP A 120 -27.62 24.23 0.39
N TYR A 121 -27.14 25.03 1.33
CA TYR A 121 -25.71 25.24 1.57
C TYR A 121 -25.15 24.25 2.61
N ASP A 122 -25.98 23.38 3.17
CA ASP A 122 -25.58 22.36 4.13
C ASP A 122 -25.01 21.12 3.40
N ILE A 123 -23.77 21.23 2.93
CA ILE A 123 -23.07 20.15 2.26
C ILE A 123 -22.68 19.08 3.29
N ARG A 124 -23.57 18.10 3.50
CA ARG A 124 -23.32 16.94 4.37
C ARG A 124 -22.66 15.76 3.67
N THR A 125 -22.54 15.84 2.34
CA THR A 125 -22.06 14.74 1.51
C THR A 125 -20.92 15.25 0.64
N ILE A 126 -19.70 14.83 0.95
CA ILE A 126 -18.52 15.15 0.14
C ILE A 126 -18.57 14.22 -1.08
N PRO A 127 -18.58 14.73 -2.31
CA PRO A 127 -18.57 13.88 -3.50
C PRO A 127 -17.27 13.08 -3.55
N ALA A 128 -17.36 11.82 -3.98
CA ALA A 128 -16.20 10.97 -4.19
C ALA A 128 -15.26 11.64 -5.20
N THR A 129 -14.05 12.00 -4.76
CA THR A 129 -13.03 12.57 -5.63
C THR A 129 -12.51 11.48 -6.55
N THR A 130 -12.83 11.55 -7.84
CA THR A 130 -12.02 10.87 -8.85
C THR A 130 -10.67 11.56 -8.90
N PRO A 131 -9.53 10.89 -8.67
CA PRO A 131 -8.20 11.50 -8.69
C PRO A 131 -7.80 11.80 -10.15
N THR A 132 -8.46 12.80 -10.75
CA THR A 132 -8.06 13.35 -12.04
C THR A 132 -7.14 14.52 -11.74
N VAL A 133 -5.86 14.39 -12.10
CA VAL A 133 -4.90 15.47 -11.97
C VAL A 133 -5.29 16.58 -12.95
N PRO A 134 -5.62 17.80 -12.47
CA PRO A 134 -5.86 18.92 -13.36
C PRO A 134 -4.62 19.18 -14.23
N PRO A 135 -4.78 19.52 -15.52
CA PRO A 135 -3.64 19.74 -16.42
C PRO A 135 -2.67 20.81 -15.91
N ASN A 136 -3.17 21.80 -15.16
CA ASN A 136 -2.39 22.91 -14.59
C ASN A 136 -2.13 22.78 -13.08
N ALA A 137 -2.28 21.59 -12.50
CA ALA A 137 -2.04 21.37 -11.07
C ALA A 137 -0.57 21.66 -10.72
N SER A 138 -0.35 22.26 -9.54
CA SER A 138 1.01 22.48 -9.05
C SER A 138 1.72 21.15 -8.80
N LEU A 139 3.06 21.14 -8.82
CA LEU A 139 3.83 19.93 -8.52
C LEU A 139 3.40 19.29 -7.19
N ARG A 140 3.16 20.12 -6.17
CA ARG A 140 2.67 19.68 -4.86
C ARG A 140 1.28 19.08 -4.92
N ASP A 141 0.37 19.68 -5.67
CA ASP A 141 -0.98 19.12 -5.82
C ASP A 141 -0.93 17.77 -6.53
N ARG A 142 -0.07 17.63 -7.55
CA ARG A 142 0.13 16.36 -8.27
C ARG A 142 0.66 15.27 -7.34
N THR A 143 1.66 15.58 -6.53
CA THR A 143 2.26 14.60 -5.61
C THR A 143 1.30 14.20 -4.51
N VAL A 144 0.48 15.14 -4.00
CA VAL A 144 -0.59 14.82 -3.06
C VAL A 144 -1.63 13.89 -3.69
N ILE A 145 -2.07 14.18 -4.93
CA ILE A 145 -3.04 13.31 -5.63
C ILE A 145 -2.46 11.91 -5.85
N GLU A 146 -1.19 11.82 -6.25
CA GLU A 146 -0.51 10.53 -6.44
C GLU A 146 -0.39 9.75 -5.12
N LEU A 147 -0.03 10.43 -4.02
CA LEU A 147 0.01 9.82 -2.69
C LEU A 147 -1.37 9.31 -2.24
N LEU A 148 -2.43 10.09 -2.46
CA LEU A 148 -3.80 9.67 -2.15
C LEU A 148 -4.19 8.44 -2.95
N ALA A 149 -3.88 8.39 -4.25
CA ALA A 149 -4.16 7.23 -5.09
C ALA A 149 -3.43 5.97 -4.60
N VAL A 150 -2.17 6.08 -4.16
CA VAL A 150 -1.42 4.95 -3.59
C VAL A 150 -2.06 4.46 -2.29
N VAL A 151 -2.48 5.37 -1.41
CA VAL A 151 -3.15 5.03 -0.16
C VAL A 151 -4.50 4.35 -0.42
N GLU A 152 -5.30 4.88 -1.35
CA GLU A 152 -6.59 4.28 -1.72
C GLU A 152 -6.43 2.88 -2.30
N ASN A 153 -5.46 2.68 -3.20
CA ASN A 153 -5.19 1.37 -3.77
C ASN A 153 -4.70 0.39 -2.68
N GLY A 154 -3.80 0.83 -1.80
CA GLY A 154 -3.34 0.00 -0.70
C GLY A 154 -4.43 -0.39 0.28
N LEU A 155 -5.36 0.52 0.58
CA LEU A 155 -6.52 0.20 1.40
C LEU A 155 -7.42 -0.84 0.74
N LYS A 156 -7.70 -0.68 -0.57
CA LYS A 156 -8.50 -1.66 -1.34
C LYS A 156 -7.84 -3.03 -1.39
N ASP A 157 -6.53 -3.09 -1.59
CA ASP A 157 -5.80 -4.36 -1.68
C ASP A 157 -5.77 -5.09 -0.33
N ILE A 158 -5.55 -4.37 0.78
CA ILE A 158 -5.58 -4.96 2.14
C ILE A 158 -7.00 -5.44 2.48
N GLN A 159 -8.02 -4.64 2.19
CA GLN A 159 -9.42 -5.01 2.42
C GLN A 159 -9.82 -6.22 1.58
N GLY A 160 -9.50 -6.22 0.28
CA GLY A 160 -9.78 -7.34 -0.61
C GLY A 160 -9.08 -8.63 -0.17
N TYR A 161 -7.85 -8.53 0.35
CA TYR A 161 -7.15 -9.66 0.95
C TYR A 161 -7.87 -10.18 2.21
N ASP A 162 -8.29 -9.28 3.11
CA ASP A 162 -9.01 -9.66 4.34
C ASP A 162 -10.38 -10.29 4.05
N GLU A 163 -11.12 -9.74 3.09
CA GLU A 163 -12.38 -10.33 2.61
C GLU A 163 -12.15 -11.72 2.01
N HIS A 164 -11.10 -11.89 1.19
CA HIS A 164 -10.74 -13.19 0.65
C HIS A 164 -10.38 -14.20 1.74
N MET A 165 -9.64 -13.77 2.78
CA MET A 165 -9.21 -14.63 3.88
C MET A 165 -10.34 -14.96 4.89
N THR A 166 -11.42 -14.20 4.89
CA THR A 166 -12.60 -14.43 5.74
C THR A 166 -13.76 -15.09 5.00
N SER A 167 -13.72 -15.12 3.67
CA SER A 167 -14.73 -15.77 2.83
C SER A 167 -14.88 -17.27 3.17
N PRO A 168 -16.10 -17.77 3.42
CA PRO A 168 -16.37 -19.18 3.69
C PRO A 168 -15.97 -20.13 2.55
N SER A 169 -15.79 -19.63 1.32
CA SER A 169 -15.40 -20.43 0.16
C SER A 169 -14.07 -21.14 0.33
N TRP A 170 -13.18 -20.62 1.17
CA TRP A 170 -11.90 -21.28 1.49
C TRP A 170 -12.09 -22.59 2.29
N GLY A 171 -13.16 -22.71 3.07
CA GLY A 171 -13.47 -23.89 3.89
C GLY A 171 -14.20 -25.03 3.16
N ILE A 172 -14.71 -24.80 1.95
CA ILE A 172 -15.56 -25.77 1.23
C ILE A 172 -14.73 -26.58 0.21
N ASN A 173 -13.82 -25.94 -0.52
CA ASN A 173 -13.06 -26.62 -1.60
C ASN A 173 -12.06 -27.67 -1.09
N HIS A 174 -11.52 -27.53 0.13
CA HIS A 174 -10.60 -28.53 0.70
C HIS A 174 -11.30 -29.73 1.36
N ARG A 175 -12.64 -29.73 1.45
CA ARG A 175 -13.41 -30.85 1.99
C ARG A 175 -13.65 -31.94 0.93
N GLU A 176 -13.63 -31.58 -0.35
CA GLU A 176 -13.81 -32.52 -1.47
C GLU A 176 -12.53 -33.28 -1.81
N GLU A 177 -11.35 -32.64 -1.76
CA GLU A 177 -10.07 -33.30 -2.03
C GLU A 177 -9.71 -34.37 -0.97
N ALA A 178 -10.04 -34.11 0.29
CA ALA A 178 -9.81 -35.08 1.37
C ALA A 178 -10.73 -36.32 1.29
N HIS A 179 -11.87 -36.21 0.61
CA HIS A 179 -12.79 -37.33 0.42
C HIS A 179 -12.34 -38.23 -0.75
N ASN A 180 -11.66 -37.69 -1.76
CA ASN A 180 -11.13 -38.45 -2.89
C ASN A 180 -9.83 -39.19 -2.56
N ALA A 181 -8.95 -38.63 -1.72
CA ALA A 181 -7.70 -39.29 -1.33
C ALA A 181 -7.90 -40.55 -0.46
N ASN A 182 -9.05 -40.71 0.19
CA ASN A 182 -9.41 -41.90 0.96
C ASN A 182 -10.05 -43.01 0.12
N ALA A 183 -10.46 -42.73 -1.12
CA ALA A 183 -11.04 -43.73 -2.01
C ALA A 183 -9.97 -44.55 -2.76
N ASP A 184 -8.79 -43.97 -3.01
CA ASP A 184 -7.69 -44.62 -3.75
C ASP A 184 -6.75 -45.50 -2.89
N MET A 185 -6.95 -45.57 -1.57
CA MET A 185 -6.19 -46.44 -0.67
C MET A 185 -6.95 -47.72 -0.23
N ALA A 186 -8.12 -47.98 -0.82
CA ALA A 186 -8.99 -49.12 -0.49
C ALA A 186 -9.16 -50.14 -1.63
N VAL A 187 -8.11 -50.38 -2.42
CA VAL A 187 -8.03 -51.49 -3.39
C VAL A 187 -6.79 -52.34 -3.15
#